data_AF-A0A8T3SDY3-F1
#
_entry.id   AF-A0A8T3SDY3-F1
#
_cell.length_a   1.000
_cell.length_b   1.000
_cell.length_c   1.000
_cell.angle_alpha   90.00
_cell.angle_beta   90.00
_cell.angle_gamma   90.00
#
_symmetry.space_group_name_H-M   'P 1'
#
loop_
_entity.id
_entity.type
_entity.pdbx_description
1 polymer ?
#
loop_
_entity_poly.entity_id
_entity_poly.type
_entity_poly.pdbx_seq_one_letter_code
_entity_poly.pdbx_strand_id
1 'polypeptide(L)'
;MTDEDTWFQAAQVDKRTDERAGSIYIGTYTGNQRADERIRAELIEPTGNEAFDQAIEVINQVQADAISVPANAAGSEVKSAWEDGVREALLGRTSPEEAMQKADEAAQQALDSAEAQG
;
A
#
# COMPACT_ATOMS: atom_id res chain seq x y z
N MET A 1 -4.80 9.67 -7.77
CA MET A 1 -4.81 8.22 -8.07
C MET A 1 -6.09 7.89 -8.81
N THR A 2 -6.09 6.88 -9.69
CA THR A 2 -7.23 6.50 -10.55
C THR A 2 -8.53 6.28 -9.75
N ASP A 3 -9.66 6.57 -10.40
CA ASP A 3 -11.01 6.56 -9.82
C ASP A 3 -11.40 5.19 -9.22
N GLU A 4 -12.24 5.20 -8.19
CA GLU A 4 -12.74 4.01 -7.50
C GLU A 4 -13.32 2.98 -8.48
N ASP A 5 -14.13 3.44 -9.45
CA ASP A 5 -14.78 2.54 -10.42
C ASP A 5 -13.76 1.87 -11.34
N THR A 6 -12.68 2.57 -11.68
CA THR A 6 -11.62 1.98 -12.53
C THR A 6 -10.95 0.81 -11.83
N TRP A 7 -10.65 0.98 -10.54
CA TRP A 7 -10.06 -0.08 -9.72
C TRP A 7 -11.02 -1.25 -9.50
N PHE A 8 -12.29 -0.97 -9.23
CA PHE A 8 -13.29 -2.02 -9.07
C PHE A 8 -13.49 -2.85 -10.33
N GLN A 9 -13.46 -2.22 -11.52
CA GLN A 9 -13.53 -2.94 -12.79
C GLN A 9 -12.29 -3.81 -13.04
N ALA A 10 -11.09 -3.32 -12.69
CA ALA A 10 -9.86 -4.11 -12.77
C ALA A 10 -9.94 -5.34 -11.86
N ALA A 11 -10.37 -5.17 -10.60
CA ALA A 11 -10.52 -6.26 -9.64
C ALA A 11 -11.50 -7.35 -10.12
N GLN A 12 -12.60 -6.96 -10.78
CA GLN A 12 -13.50 -7.93 -11.40
C GLN A 12 -12.86 -8.71 -12.56
N VAL A 13 -11.95 -8.09 -13.33
CA VAL A 13 -11.18 -8.78 -14.37
C VAL A 13 -10.21 -9.78 -13.75
N ASP A 14 -9.52 -9.38 -12.69
CA ASP A 14 -8.59 -10.24 -11.94
C ASP A 14 -9.31 -11.48 -11.38
N LYS A 15 -10.42 -11.28 -10.65
CA LYS A 15 -11.25 -12.37 -10.11
C LYS A 15 -11.66 -13.38 -11.19
N ARG A 16 -12.18 -12.89 -12.32
CA ARG A 16 -12.55 -13.76 -13.46
C ARG A 16 -11.35 -14.49 -14.07
N THR A 17 -10.17 -13.89 -14.02
CA THR A 17 -8.94 -14.49 -14.55
C THR A 17 -8.49 -15.63 -13.67
N ASP A 18 -8.50 -15.44 -12.35
CA ASP A 18 -8.18 -16.49 -11.37
C ASP A 18 -9.18 -17.64 -11.44
N GLU A 19 -10.48 -17.35 -11.49
CA GLU A 19 -11.54 -18.35 -11.65
C GLU A 19 -11.32 -19.22 -12.90
N ARG A 20 -10.97 -18.62 -14.04
CA ARG A 20 -10.67 -19.34 -15.30
C ARG A 20 -9.39 -20.17 -15.20
N ALA A 21 -8.42 -19.71 -14.42
CA ALA A 21 -7.18 -20.43 -14.16
C ALA A 21 -7.33 -21.52 -13.08
N GLY A 22 -8.49 -21.60 -12.40
CA GLY A 22 -8.69 -22.46 -11.23
C GLY A 22 -7.87 -22.02 -10.01
N SER A 23 -7.45 -20.75 -9.98
CA SER A 23 -6.76 -20.13 -8.87
C SER A 23 -7.74 -19.45 -7.91
N ILE A 24 -7.31 -19.23 -6.68
CA ILE A 24 -8.11 -18.57 -5.64
C ILE A 24 -7.86 -17.07 -5.75
N TYR A 25 -8.93 -16.30 -5.97
CA TYR A 25 -8.86 -14.85 -5.90
C TYR A 25 -8.75 -14.40 -4.45
N ILE A 26 -7.62 -13.77 -4.10
CA ILE A 26 -7.34 -13.28 -2.74
C ILE A 26 -7.49 -11.76 -2.60
N GLY A 27 -8.00 -11.09 -3.64
CA GLY A 27 -8.20 -9.64 -3.67
C GLY A 27 -7.22 -8.89 -4.57
N THR A 28 -7.65 -7.68 -4.94
CA THR A 28 -6.86 -6.69 -5.66
C THR A 28 -6.63 -5.51 -4.72
N TYR A 29 -5.36 -5.21 -4.41
CA TYR A 29 -4.95 -4.20 -3.44
C TYR A 29 -4.39 -2.98 -4.16
N THR A 30 -5.06 -1.85 -4.05
CA THR A 30 -4.88 -0.71 -4.96
C THR A 30 -4.23 0.51 -4.29
N GLY A 31 -4.23 0.55 -2.96
CA GLY A 31 -3.82 1.72 -2.18
C GLY A 31 -4.86 2.85 -2.19
N ASN A 32 -5.99 2.68 -2.92
CA ASN A 32 -7.13 3.59 -2.85
C ASN A 32 -8.11 3.01 -1.83
N GLN A 33 -8.18 3.64 -0.66
CA GLN A 33 -8.96 3.14 0.47
C GLN A 33 -10.42 2.81 0.09
N ARG A 34 -11.09 3.68 -0.67
CA ARG A 34 -12.50 3.45 -1.06
C ARG A 34 -12.63 2.26 -2.01
N ALA A 35 -11.72 2.15 -2.97
CA ALA A 35 -11.71 1.03 -3.90
C ALA A 35 -11.42 -0.28 -3.17
N ASP A 36 -10.42 -0.29 -2.28
CA ASP A 36 -10.03 -1.48 -1.51
C ASP A 36 -11.15 -1.93 -0.56
N GLU A 37 -11.84 -0.98 0.10
CA GLU A 37 -13.03 -1.26 0.91
C GLU A 37 -14.15 -1.91 0.09
N ARG A 38 -14.43 -1.37 -1.10
CA ARG A 38 -15.48 -1.90 -1.98
C ARG A 38 -15.11 -3.27 -2.55
N ILE A 39 -13.88 -3.47 -3.00
CA ILE A 39 -13.37 -4.76 -3.50
C ILE A 39 -13.49 -5.83 -2.40
N ARG A 40 -13.07 -5.51 -1.17
CA ARG A 40 -13.20 -6.42 -0.03
C ARG A 40 -14.66 -6.78 0.25
N ALA A 41 -15.54 -5.79 0.25
CA ALA A 41 -16.94 -6.00 0.58
C ALA A 41 -17.70 -6.80 -0.49
N GLU A 42 -17.38 -6.60 -1.77
CA GLU A 42 -18.18 -7.13 -2.88
C GLU A 42 -17.55 -8.34 -3.59
N LEU A 43 -16.22 -8.50 -3.59
CA LEU A 43 -15.54 -9.51 -4.41
C LEU A 43 -14.86 -10.63 -3.62
N ILE A 44 -14.55 -10.41 -2.35
CA ILE A 44 -13.91 -11.42 -1.49
C ILE A 44 -14.95 -12.34 -0.88
N GLU A 45 -14.73 -13.64 -1.04
CA GLU A 45 -15.58 -14.70 -0.53
C GLU A 45 -14.71 -15.73 0.22
N PRO A 46 -15.28 -16.50 1.17
CA PRO A 46 -14.56 -17.59 1.79
C PRO A 46 -14.02 -18.55 0.73
N THR A 47 -12.71 -18.77 0.74
CA THR A 47 -12.00 -19.53 -0.30
C THR A 47 -12.19 -21.04 -0.15
N GLY A 48 -12.67 -21.48 1.02
CA GLY A 48 -12.73 -22.89 1.40
C GLY A 48 -11.36 -23.48 1.78
N ASN A 49 -10.32 -22.64 1.82
CA ASN A 49 -8.98 -23.00 2.25
C ASN A 49 -8.54 -22.06 3.38
N GLU A 50 -8.47 -22.61 4.58
CA GLU A 50 -8.19 -21.85 5.81
C GLU A 50 -6.89 -21.03 5.73
N ALA A 51 -5.85 -21.52 5.05
CA ALA A 51 -4.60 -20.79 4.91
C ALA A 51 -4.75 -19.50 4.07
N PHE A 52 -5.57 -19.56 3.02
CA PHE A 52 -5.86 -18.38 2.20
C PHE A 52 -6.80 -17.41 2.91
N ASP A 53 -7.82 -17.92 3.60
CA ASP A 53 -8.74 -17.09 4.39
C ASP A 53 -7.97 -16.32 5.49
N GLN A 54 -7.05 -16.99 6.19
CA GLN A 54 -6.15 -16.35 7.16
C GLN A 54 -5.23 -15.31 6.50
N ALA A 55 -4.67 -15.60 5.32
CA ALA A 55 -3.82 -14.64 4.62
C ALA A 55 -4.58 -13.37 4.22
N ILE A 56 -5.81 -13.51 3.72
CA ILE A 56 -6.71 -12.38 3.40
C ILE A 56 -6.99 -11.55 4.65
N GLU A 57 -7.30 -12.20 5.78
CA GLU A 57 -7.55 -11.51 7.04
C GLU A 57 -6.31 -10.73 7.52
N VAL A 58 -5.12 -11.34 7.47
CA VAL A 58 -3.86 -10.66 7.82
C VAL A 58 -3.63 -9.44 6.94
N ILE A 59 -3.83 -9.55 5.62
CA ILE A 59 -3.67 -8.41 4.70
C ILE A 59 -4.66 -7.28 5.05
N ASN A 60 -5.90 -7.63 5.40
CA ASN A 60 -6.89 -6.63 5.80
C ASN A 60 -6.53 -5.93 7.12
N GLN A 61 -5.97 -6.66 8.08
CA GLN A 61 -5.52 -6.08 9.34
C GLN A 61 -4.36 -5.10 9.12
N VAL A 62 -3.34 -5.46 8.33
CA VAL A 62 -2.20 -4.57 8.11
C VAL A 62 -2.54 -3.36 7.24
N GLN A 63 -3.56 -3.45 6.38
CA GLN A 63 -4.01 -2.32 5.58
C GLN A 63 -4.63 -1.19 6.40
N ALA A 64 -5.20 -1.48 7.57
CA ALA A 64 -5.76 -0.45 8.45
C ALA A 64 -4.68 0.54 8.92
N ASP A 65 -3.43 0.07 9.04
CA ASP A 65 -2.28 0.85 9.49
C ASP A 65 -1.34 1.23 8.33
N ALA A 66 -1.67 0.86 7.09
CA ALA A 66 -0.83 1.12 5.93
C ALA A 66 -0.99 2.56 5.44
N ILE A 67 0.12 3.16 4.98
CA ILE A 67 0.14 4.47 4.35
C ILE A 67 0.34 4.29 2.85
N SER A 68 -0.50 4.94 2.05
CA SER A 68 -0.34 4.93 0.59
C SER A 68 0.84 5.82 0.19
N VAL A 69 1.88 5.20 -0.37
CA VAL A 69 3.00 5.92 -0.98
C VAL A 69 2.62 6.29 -2.43
N PRO A 70 2.75 7.56 -2.85
CA PRO A 70 2.43 7.95 -4.22
C PRO A 70 3.22 7.14 -5.25
N ALA A 71 2.58 6.69 -6.34
CA ALA A 71 3.25 5.91 -7.39
C ALA A 71 4.19 6.73 -8.30
N ASN A 72 4.49 7.99 -7.94
CA ASN A 72 5.37 8.88 -8.68
C ASN A 72 6.79 8.90 -8.06
N ALA A 73 7.71 9.69 -8.64
CA ALA A 73 9.09 9.77 -8.17
C ALA A 73 9.21 10.16 -6.67
N ALA A 74 8.32 11.01 -6.16
CA ALA A 74 8.30 11.38 -4.75
C ALA A 74 8.04 10.20 -3.82
N GLY A 75 7.26 9.20 -4.22
CA GLY A 75 7.05 8.01 -3.40
C GLY A 75 8.34 7.22 -3.14
N SER A 76 9.20 7.11 -4.15
CA SER A 76 10.52 6.49 -3.99
C SER A 76 11.44 7.29 -3.07
N GLU A 77 11.36 8.62 -3.12
CA GLU A 77 12.13 9.52 -2.25
C GLU A 77 11.64 9.47 -0.80
N VAL A 78 10.33 9.45 -0.56
CA VAL A 78 9.73 9.26 0.77
C VAL A 78 10.22 7.95 1.41
N LYS A 79 10.18 6.85 0.63
CA LYS A 79 10.69 5.55 1.10
C LYS A 79 12.18 5.61 1.45
N SER A 80 12.98 6.24 0.59
CA SER A 80 14.43 6.33 0.79
C SER A 80 14.78 7.14 2.04
N ALA A 81 14.12 8.28 2.24
CA ALA A 81 14.28 9.11 3.43
C ALA A 81 13.98 8.33 4.72
N TRP A 82 12.90 7.55 4.73
CA TRP A 82 12.53 6.70 5.86
C TRP A 82 13.58 5.61 6.14
N GLU A 83 14.02 4.89 5.10
CA GLU A 83 15.06 3.85 5.25
C GLU A 83 16.39 4.41 5.78
N ASP A 84 16.75 5.63 5.36
CA ASP A 84 17.94 6.34 5.83
C ASP A 84 17.82 6.75 7.30
N GLY A 85 16.68 7.29 7.73
CA GLY A 85 16.41 7.64 9.13
C GLY A 85 16.50 6.41 10.05
N VAL A 86 15.88 5.30 9.66
CA VAL A 86 15.99 4.03 10.40
C VAL A 86 17.44 3.56 10.48
N ARG A 87 18.20 3.65 9.37
CA ARG A 87 19.61 3.26 9.35
C ARG A 87 20.47 4.12 10.27
N GLU A 88 20.30 5.43 10.26
CA GLU A 88 21.06 6.35 11.10
C GLU A 88 20.78 6.12 12.60
N ALA A 89 19.52 5.86 12.96
CA ALA A 89 19.13 5.48 14.32
C ALA A 89 19.75 4.14 14.75
N LEU A 90 19.64 3.09 13.93
CA LEU A 90 20.18 1.76 14.24
C LEU A 90 21.71 1.74 14.33
N LEU A 91 22.39 2.57 13.53
CA LEU A 91 23.84 2.73 13.60
C LEU A 91 24.30 3.62 14.76
N GLY A 92 23.36 4.20 15.52
CA GLY A 92 23.66 5.09 16.65
C GLY A 92 24.31 6.41 16.24
N ARG A 93 24.17 6.81 14.97
CA ARG A 93 24.75 8.06 14.45
C ARG A 93 23.93 9.28 14.86
N THR A 94 22.65 9.08 15.12
CA THR A 94 21.73 10.10 15.62
C THR A 94 20.73 9.42 16.58
N SER A 95 20.08 10.19 17.47
CA SER A 95 19.00 9.63 18.27
C SER A 95 17.85 9.18 17.36
N PRO A 96 17.06 8.17 17.76
CA PRO A 96 15.90 7.73 16.96
C PRO A 96 14.94 8.88 16.63
N GLU A 97 14.68 9.76 17.60
CA GLU A 97 13.80 10.92 17.43
C GLU A 97 14.33 11.90 16.38
N GLU A 98 15.61 12.26 16.45
CA GLU A 98 16.22 13.19 15.49
C GLU A 98 16.38 12.57 14.10
N ALA A 99 16.68 11.27 14.02
CA ALA A 99 16.79 10.55 12.75
C ALA A 99 15.44 10.47 12.03
N MET A 100 14.37 10.15 12.76
CA MET A 100 13.02 10.10 12.20
C MET A 100 12.49 11.49 11.84
N GLN A 101 12.76 12.51 12.63
CA GLN A 101 12.38 13.88 12.28
C GLN A 101 13.02 14.34 10.97
N LYS A 102 14.31 14.04 10.76
CA LYS A 102 14.99 14.34 9.49
C LYS A 102 14.41 13.56 8.30
N ALA A 103 14.04 12.30 8.52
CA ALA A 103 13.39 11.49 7.50
C ALA A 103 12.03 12.07 7.11
N ASP A 104 11.22 12.51 8.08
CA ASP A 104 9.93 13.15 7.85
C ASP A 104 10.08 14.47 7.09
N GLU A 105 11.05 15.31 7.46
CA GLU A 105 11.33 16.57 6.76
C GLU A 105 11.73 16.33 5.28
N ALA A 106 12.58 15.32 5.03
CA ALA A 106 12.99 14.96 3.67
C ALA A 106 11.83 14.36 2.86
N ALA A 107 11.00 13.52 3.48
CA ALA A 107 9.81 12.97 2.86
C ALA A 107 8.81 14.06 2.48
N GLN A 108 8.56 15.03 3.37
CA GLN A 108 7.68 16.16 3.08
C GLN A 108 8.22 17.03 1.93
N GLN A 109 9.52 17.31 1.89
CA GLN A 109 10.13 18.06 0.79
C GLN A 109 9.98 17.35 -0.56
N ALA A 110 10.10 16.02 -0.59
CA ALA A 110 9.89 15.24 -1.79
C ALA A 110 8.43 15.32 -2.28
N LEU A 111 7.46 15.25 -1.34
CA LEU A 111 6.04 15.42 -1.65
C LEU A 111 5.75 16.83 -2.20
N ASP A 112 6.20 17.88 -1.50
CA ASP A 112 6.02 19.28 -1.90
C ASP A 112 6.63 19.54 -3.29
N SER A 113 7.80 18.97 -3.56
CA SER A 113 8.48 19.11 -4.84
C SER A 113 7.74 18.44 -5.99
N ALA A 114 7.08 17.30 -5.73
CA ALA A 114 6.25 16.64 -6.73
C ALA A 114 4.92 17.36 -6.97
N GLU A 115 4.31 17.92 -5.93
CA GLU A 115 3.11 18.76 -6.06
C GLU A 115 3.38 20.03 -6.89
N ALA A 116 4.56 20.64 -6.73
CA ALA A 116 4.96 21.80 -7.52
C ALA A 116 5.27 21.49 -9.01
N GLN A 117 5.44 20.21 -9.36
CA GLN A 117 5.74 19.75 -10.72
C GLN A 117 4.52 19.22 -11.49
N GLY A 118 3.38 19.03 -10.81
CA GLY A 118 2.11 18.55 -11.39
C GLY A 118 1.14 19.66 -11.74
#